data_AF-A0A5B7YDQ1-F1
#
_entry.id   AF-A0A5B7YDQ1-F1
#
_cell.length_a   1.000
_cell.length_b   1.000
_cell.length_c   1.000
_cell.angle_alpha   90.00
_cell.angle_beta   90.00
_cell.angle_gamma   90.00
#
_symmetry.space_group_name_H-M   'P 1'
#
loop_
_entity.id
_entity.type
_entity.pdbx_description
1 polymer ?
#
loop_
_entity_poly.entity_id
_entity_poly.type
_entity_poly.pdbx_seq_one_letter_code
_entity_poly.pdbx_strand_id
1 'polypeptide(L)'
;MNTKIKLLALAALFTASFTSHASEKAVHGTYVPVKGTVETFEVSDPTLGEAPEQLGRYKIYLVNSAWRSMSAEERKSTRYLIKVEGLVAGKIDLATLLVSHKLLDDDHRYTLRSENDFFIPQSGDLYCSTGTPLVIQEQINLVKGTGQYSNLSEGTIMLNGVINNCPGESDFGKNVLEIIPFQGSVTFE
;
A
#
# COMPACT_ATOMS: atom_id res chain seq x y z
N MET A 1 -37.93 -38.00 51.20
CA MET A 1 -36.76 -37.22 50.74
C MET A 1 -35.71 -38.22 50.27
N ASN A 2 -35.13 -38.24 49.08
CA ASN A 2 -35.10 -37.32 47.93
C ASN A 2 -34.83 -38.16 46.66
N THR A 3 -35.85 -38.39 45.84
CA THR A 3 -35.74 -39.08 44.54
C THR A 3 -35.91 -38.07 43.41
N LYS A 4 -35.12 -36.99 43.39
CA LYS A 4 -35.21 -35.93 42.35
C LYS A 4 -33.87 -35.26 42.03
N ILE A 5 -32.77 -36.02 41.97
CA ILE A 5 -31.47 -35.48 41.54
C ILE A 5 -30.77 -36.46 40.59
N LYS A 6 -31.43 -36.83 39.48
CA LYS A 6 -30.77 -37.61 38.41
C LYS A 6 -31.14 -37.22 36.98
N LEU A 7 -31.94 -36.16 36.76
CA LEU A 7 -32.44 -35.84 35.41
C LEU A 7 -32.10 -34.45 34.86
N LEU A 8 -31.15 -33.73 35.47
CA LEU A 8 -30.76 -32.38 35.02
C LEU A 8 -29.30 -32.23 34.56
N ALA A 9 -28.49 -33.29 34.65
CA ALA A 9 -27.08 -33.25 34.27
C ALA A 9 -26.81 -33.69 32.81
N LEU A 10 -27.84 -34.10 32.05
CA LEU A 10 -27.65 -34.67 30.70
C LEU A 10 -28.05 -33.73 29.54
N ALA A 11 -28.47 -32.49 29.82
CA ALA A 11 -28.87 -31.52 28.79
C ALA A 11 -27.85 -30.40 28.55
N ALA A 12 -26.72 -30.38 29.28
CA ALA A 12 -25.73 -29.30 29.21
C ALA A 12 -24.51 -29.60 28.29
N LEU A 13 -24.57 -30.66 27.48
CA LEU A 13 -23.41 -31.15 26.70
C LEU A 13 -23.52 -30.99 25.17
N PHE A 14 -24.54 -30.27 24.66
CA PHE A 14 -24.73 -30.09 23.22
C PHE A 14 -24.65 -28.66 22.69
N THR A 15 -24.28 -27.67 23.50
CA THR A 15 -23.87 -26.36 22.98
C THR A 15 -22.35 -26.29 22.88
N ALA A 16 -21.75 -27.25 22.17
CA ALA A 16 -20.49 -26.99 21.51
C ALA A 16 -20.80 -25.96 20.41
N SER A 17 -20.77 -24.68 20.79
CA SER A 17 -20.78 -23.58 19.85
C SER A 17 -19.57 -23.77 18.96
N PHE A 18 -19.77 -24.37 17.79
CA PHE A 18 -18.83 -24.26 16.69
C PHE A 18 -18.83 -22.78 16.32
N THR A 19 -17.99 -21.99 16.97
CA THR A 19 -17.55 -20.72 16.44
C THR A 19 -16.73 -21.08 15.21
N SER A 20 -17.41 -21.22 14.06
CA SER A 20 -16.72 -21.16 12.79
C SER A 20 -16.17 -19.75 12.69
N HIS A 21 -14.97 -19.53 13.22
CA HIS A 21 -14.16 -18.42 12.79
C HIS A 21 -13.96 -18.68 11.30
N ALA A 22 -14.73 -17.96 10.47
CA ALA A 22 -14.42 -17.88 9.06
C ALA A 22 -12.98 -17.39 9.02
N SER A 23 -12.05 -18.29 8.69
CA SER A 23 -10.64 -17.95 8.58
C SER A 23 -10.56 -16.74 7.67
N GLU A 24 -10.07 -15.63 8.19
CA GLU A 24 -9.90 -14.44 7.37
C GLU A 24 -8.97 -14.82 6.21
N LYS A 25 -9.38 -14.47 4.98
CA LYS A 25 -8.59 -14.82 3.80
C LYS A 25 -7.22 -14.18 3.91
N ALA A 26 -6.18 -14.98 3.71
CA ALA A 26 -4.81 -14.56 3.77
C ALA A 26 -4.41 -13.79 2.49
N VAL A 27 -3.44 -12.91 2.67
CA VAL A 27 -2.71 -12.24 1.59
C VAL A 27 -1.51 -13.11 1.25
N HIS A 28 -1.60 -13.82 0.12
CA HIS A 28 -0.57 -14.78 -0.30
C HIS A 28 -0.52 -14.88 -1.82
N GLY A 29 0.68 -15.09 -2.35
CA GLY A 29 0.98 -15.12 -3.78
C GLY A 29 1.26 -13.73 -4.36
N THR A 30 1.35 -13.69 -5.69
CA THR A 30 1.67 -12.46 -6.44
C THR A 30 0.42 -11.68 -6.83
N TYR A 31 0.44 -10.39 -6.56
CA TYR A 31 -0.60 -9.45 -6.92
C TYR A 31 -0.06 -8.40 -7.88
N VAL A 32 -0.86 -7.99 -8.86
CA VAL A 32 -0.52 -6.94 -9.82
C VAL A 32 -1.32 -5.68 -9.51
N PRO A 33 -0.70 -4.49 -9.57
CA PRO A 33 -1.42 -3.24 -9.38
C PRO A 33 -2.36 -2.99 -10.57
N VAL A 34 -3.63 -2.65 -10.30
CA VAL A 34 -4.63 -2.44 -11.36
C VAL A 34 -5.18 -1.02 -11.41
N LYS A 35 -5.10 -0.30 -10.28
CA LYS A 35 -5.56 1.08 -10.14
C LYS A 35 -5.03 1.65 -8.83
N GLY A 36 -4.85 2.95 -8.76
CA GLY A 36 -4.61 3.66 -7.53
C GLY A 36 -4.15 5.09 -7.74
N THR A 37 -4.11 5.84 -6.66
CA THR A 37 -3.62 7.23 -6.61
C THR A 37 -2.72 7.44 -5.42
N VAL A 38 -1.80 8.38 -5.55
CA VAL A 38 -0.95 8.91 -4.49
C VAL A 38 -1.01 10.43 -4.61
N GLU A 39 -1.53 11.08 -3.57
CA GLU A 39 -1.71 12.53 -3.51
C GLU A 39 -0.91 13.03 -2.32
N THR A 40 0.15 13.82 -2.57
CA THR A 40 1.03 14.34 -1.53
C THR A 40 1.20 15.85 -1.60
N PHE A 41 1.73 16.41 -0.53
CA PHE A 41 2.12 17.80 -0.41
C PHE A 41 3.56 17.85 0.08
N GLU A 42 4.36 18.74 -0.51
CA GLU A 42 5.68 19.09 0.00
C GLU A 42 5.55 19.77 1.37
N VAL A 43 6.31 19.29 2.35
CA VAL A 43 6.30 19.81 3.72
C VAL A 43 7.69 20.25 4.20
N SER A 44 8.74 20.04 3.41
CA SER A 44 10.08 20.50 3.76
C SER A 44 10.26 22.00 3.50
N ASP A 45 11.09 22.64 4.32
CA ASP A 45 11.59 23.99 4.07
C ASP A 45 13.03 23.95 3.48
N PRO A 46 13.19 24.15 2.16
CA PRO A 46 14.50 24.14 1.54
C PRO A 46 15.41 25.28 2.02
N THR A 47 14.85 26.37 2.57
CA THR A 47 15.64 27.49 3.11
C THR A 47 16.34 27.14 4.42
N LEU A 48 15.82 26.14 5.14
CA LEU A 48 16.40 25.58 6.36
C LEU A 48 17.36 24.41 6.07
N GLY A 49 17.55 24.06 4.80
CA GLY A 49 18.38 22.93 4.38
C GLY A 49 17.74 21.57 4.66
N GLU A 50 16.41 21.51 4.79
CA GLU A 50 15.69 20.25 4.96
C GLU A 50 15.72 19.43 3.67
N ALA A 51 15.80 18.10 3.82
CA ALA A 51 15.65 17.20 2.68
C ALA A 51 14.18 17.21 2.21
N PRO A 52 13.91 17.11 0.90
CA PRO A 52 12.54 17.06 0.39
C PRO A 52 11.74 15.95 1.05
N GLU A 53 10.59 16.32 1.60
CA GLU A 53 9.70 15.44 2.34
C GLU A 53 8.26 15.71 1.93
N GLN A 54 7.55 14.64 1.62
CA GLN A 54 6.19 14.69 1.13
C GLN A 54 5.27 13.91 2.05
N LEU A 55 4.14 14.51 2.42
CA LEU A 55 3.11 13.85 3.21
C LEU A 55 1.79 13.84 2.44
N GLY A 56 1.03 12.76 2.56
CA GLY A 56 -0.21 12.65 1.81
C GLY A 56 -1.01 11.40 2.05
N ARG A 57 -1.82 11.06 1.06
CA ARG A 57 -2.69 9.89 1.08
C ARG A 57 -2.45 9.04 -0.15
N TYR A 58 -2.65 7.74 0.01
CA TYR A 58 -2.57 6.79 -1.10
C TYR A 58 -3.74 5.82 -1.06
N LYS A 59 -4.04 5.24 -2.22
CA LYS A 59 -4.99 4.15 -2.38
C LYS A 59 -4.59 3.31 -3.58
N ILE A 60 -4.29 2.03 -3.38
CA ILE A 60 -3.83 1.11 -4.42
C ILE A 60 -4.66 -0.17 -4.36
N TYR A 61 -5.07 -0.64 -5.53
CA TYR A 61 -5.78 -1.89 -5.73
C TYR A 61 -4.85 -2.89 -6.40
N LEU A 62 -4.66 -4.05 -5.77
CA LEU A 62 -3.83 -5.14 -6.26
C LEU A 62 -4.68 -6.39 -6.48
N VAL A 63 -4.60 -7.00 -7.66
CA VAL A 63 -5.36 -8.21 -8.01
C VAL A 63 -4.41 -9.41 -8.07
N ASN A 64 -4.81 -10.53 -7.46
CA ASN A 64 -4.02 -11.76 -7.50
C ASN A 64 -3.90 -12.26 -8.95
N SER A 65 -2.66 -12.38 -9.45
CA SER A 65 -2.39 -12.70 -10.86
C SER A 65 -2.77 -14.14 -11.22
N ALA A 66 -2.69 -15.06 -10.26
CA ALA A 66 -2.99 -16.47 -10.43
C ALA A 66 -4.46 -16.83 -10.13
N TRP A 67 -5.31 -15.83 -9.84
CA TRP A 67 -6.69 -16.10 -9.41
C TRP A 67 -7.46 -17.03 -10.33
N ARG A 68 -7.32 -16.84 -11.66
CA ARG A 68 -8.04 -17.65 -12.67
C ARG A 68 -7.54 -19.10 -12.75
N SER A 69 -6.27 -19.35 -12.45
CA SER A 69 -5.66 -20.69 -12.46
C SER A 69 -5.74 -21.41 -11.13
N MET A 70 -6.03 -20.71 -10.02
CA MET A 70 -6.22 -21.31 -8.70
C MET A 70 -7.42 -22.27 -8.64
N SER A 71 -7.26 -23.35 -7.88
CA SER A 71 -8.31 -24.28 -7.49
C SER A 71 -9.38 -23.62 -6.62
N ALA A 72 -10.53 -24.29 -6.47
CA ALA A 72 -11.60 -23.80 -5.58
C ALA A 72 -11.13 -23.75 -4.11
N GLU A 73 -10.26 -24.66 -3.71
CA GLU A 73 -9.67 -24.76 -2.38
C GLU A 73 -8.76 -23.58 -2.09
N GLU A 74 -7.83 -23.25 -3.00
CA GLU A 74 -6.93 -22.10 -2.86
C GLU A 74 -7.70 -20.76 -2.82
N ARG A 75 -8.77 -20.63 -3.62
CA ARG A 75 -9.61 -19.43 -3.64
C ARG A 75 -10.40 -19.22 -2.34
N LYS A 76 -10.66 -20.28 -1.56
CA LYS A 76 -11.35 -20.17 -0.26
C LYS A 76 -10.45 -19.48 0.78
N SER A 77 -9.15 -19.72 0.74
CA SER A 77 -8.17 -19.15 1.69
C SER A 77 -7.47 -17.89 1.18
N THR A 78 -7.43 -17.64 -0.13
CA THR A 78 -6.66 -16.53 -0.72
C THR A 78 -7.53 -15.32 -1.08
N ARG A 79 -7.04 -14.10 -0.83
CA ARG A 79 -7.71 -12.87 -1.29
C ARG A 79 -7.54 -12.67 -2.79
N TYR A 80 -8.65 -12.43 -3.50
CA TYR A 80 -8.63 -12.03 -4.90
C TYR A 80 -8.07 -10.62 -5.09
N LEU A 81 -8.59 -9.69 -4.30
CA LEU A 81 -8.31 -8.26 -4.39
C LEU A 81 -7.80 -7.79 -3.04
N ILE A 82 -6.71 -7.04 -3.07
CA ILE A 82 -6.19 -6.29 -1.93
C ILE A 82 -6.39 -4.82 -2.23
N LYS A 83 -6.93 -4.09 -1.26
CA LYS A 83 -6.96 -2.64 -1.25
C LYS A 83 -6.04 -2.18 -0.12
N VAL A 84 -4.98 -1.47 -0.47
CA VAL A 84 -4.13 -0.76 0.50
C VAL A 84 -4.43 0.72 0.39
N GLU A 85 -4.64 1.39 1.52
CA GLU A 85 -4.94 2.81 1.55
C GLU A 85 -4.58 3.39 2.92
N GLY A 86 -4.31 4.68 2.94
CA GLY A 86 -4.06 5.44 4.16
C GLY A 86 -3.08 6.58 3.91
N LEU A 87 -2.10 6.73 4.78
CA LEU A 87 -1.12 7.82 4.77
C LEU A 87 0.19 7.40 4.11
N VAL A 88 0.80 8.33 3.39
CA VAL A 88 2.14 8.16 2.81
C VAL A 88 3.05 9.27 3.32
N ALA A 89 4.28 8.88 3.65
CA ALA A 89 5.41 9.80 3.81
C ALA A 89 6.51 9.40 2.83
N GLY A 90 6.92 10.32 1.97
CA GLY A 90 8.01 10.16 1.00
C GLY A 90 9.19 11.04 1.36
N LYS A 91 10.41 10.56 1.15
CA LYS A 91 11.65 11.34 1.30
C LYS A 91 12.56 11.10 0.11
N ILE A 92 13.21 12.17 -0.35
CA ILE A 92 14.18 12.12 -1.45
C ILE A 92 15.58 12.40 -0.90
N ASP A 93 16.52 11.50 -1.19
CA ASP A 93 17.95 11.77 -0.99
C ASP A 93 18.48 12.53 -2.20
N LEU A 94 18.79 13.81 -2.03
CA LEU A 94 19.28 14.67 -3.12
C LEU A 94 20.67 14.28 -3.64
N ALA A 95 21.47 13.53 -2.88
CA ALA A 95 22.79 13.10 -3.32
C ALA A 95 22.72 11.91 -4.28
N THR A 96 21.74 11.02 -4.07
CA THR A 96 21.56 9.79 -4.86
C THR A 96 20.37 9.86 -5.82
N LEU A 97 19.48 10.85 -5.63
CA LEU A 97 18.17 10.98 -6.25
C LEU A 97 17.24 9.77 -6.02
N LEU A 98 17.54 8.96 -5.00
CA LEU A 98 16.70 7.85 -4.60
C LEU A 98 15.61 8.32 -3.66
N VAL A 99 14.44 7.70 -3.81
CA VAL A 99 13.25 7.98 -3.02
C VAL A 99 12.98 6.79 -2.09
N SER A 100 12.34 7.06 -0.97
CA SER A 100 11.81 6.04 -0.08
C SER A 100 10.46 6.47 0.45
N HIS A 101 9.57 5.49 0.64
CA HIS A 101 8.23 5.73 1.14
C HIS A 101 7.93 4.87 2.36
N LYS A 102 7.16 5.46 3.27
CA LYS A 102 6.47 4.74 4.33
C LYS A 102 4.97 4.92 4.12
N LEU A 103 4.31 3.82 3.83
CA LEU A 103 2.86 3.72 3.66
C LEU A 103 2.26 3.13 4.93
N LEU A 104 1.22 3.74 5.48
CA LEU A 104 0.53 3.29 6.68
C LEU A 104 -0.97 3.25 6.40
N ASP A 105 -1.73 2.34 7.01
CA ASP A 105 -3.18 2.51 7.06
C ASP A 105 -3.60 3.56 8.08
N ASP A 106 -4.82 4.05 7.92
CA ASP A 106 -5.41 5.07 8.80
C ASP A 106 -5.48 4.62 10.28
N ASP A 107 -5.59 3.31 10.52
CA ASP A 107 -5.64 2.72 11.87
C ASP A 107 -4.26 2.24 12.40
N HIS A 108 -3.19 2.44 11.63
CA HIS A 108 -1.83 1.98 11.94
C HIS A 108 -1.69 0.47 12.24
N ARG A 109 -2.54 -0.37 11.65
CA ARG A 109 -2.48 -1.84 11.74
C ARG A 109 -1.42 -2.45 10.83
N TYR A 110 -1.02 -1.77 9.77
CA TYR A 110 0.08 -2.19 8.91
C TYR A 110 0.91 -1.02 8.40
N THR A 111 2.13 -1.34 8.01
CA THR A 111 3.02 -0.44 7.29
C THR A 111 3.65 -1.17 6.12
N LEU A 112 3.77 -0.50 4.98
CA LEU A 112 4.65 -0.92 3.89
C LEU A 112 5.78 0.09 3.76
N ARG A 113 7.00 -0.39 3.56
CA ARG A 113 8.18 0.43 3.32
C ARG A 113 8.75 0.12 1.95
N SER A 114 9.18 1.16 1.26
CA SER A 114 9.98 1.08 0.05
C SER A 114 11.36 1.69 0.23
N GLU A 115 12.30 1.26 -0.61
CA GLU A 115 13.68 1.73 -0.62
C GLU A 115 14.25 1.69 -2.03
N ASN A 116 15.18 2.60 -2.32
CA ASN A 116 15.81 2.72 -3.63
C ASN A 116 14.77 2.89 -4.75
N ASP A 117 13.70 3.63 -4.46
CA ASP A 117 12.73 4.05 -5.46
C ASP A 117 13.44 5.04 -6.38
N PHE A 118 13.07 5.04 -7.65
CA PHE A 118 13.62 5.99 -8.61
C PHE A 118 12.50 6.55 -9.46
N PHE A 119 12.63 7.83 -9.80
CA PHE A 119 11.75 8.48 -10.76
C PHE A 119 12.52 8.85 -12.02
N ILE A 120 11.80 8.80 -13.13
CA ILE A 120 12.27 9.12 -14.47
C ILE A 120 11.50 10.37 -14.92
N PRO A 121 12.17 11.54 -14.99
CA PRO A 121 11.59 12.74 -15.56
C PRO A 121 11.13 12.50 -17.01
N GLN A 122 9.91 12.89 -17.32
CA GLN A 122 9.32 12.85 -18.67
C GLN A 122 9.29 14.24 -19.30
N SER A 123 9.02 15.27 -18.52
CA SER A 123 9.10 16.69 -18.92
C SER A 123 9.21 17.60 -17.69
N GLY A 124 9.68 18.83 -17.88
CA GLY A 124 9.97 19.73 -16.76
C GLY A 124 11.23 19.32 -15.99
N ASP A 125 11.52 19.99 -14.88
CA ASP A 125 12.67 19.72 -14.02
C ASP A 125 12.34 19.97 -12.55
N LEU A 126 13.13 19.40 -11.63
CA LEU A 126 12.95 19.50 -10.18
C LEU A 126 13.00 20.92 -9.63
N TYR A 127 13.52 21.88 -10.38
CA TYR A 127 13.67 23.28 -9.98
C TYR A 127 12.66 24.21 -10.66
N CYS A 128 11.75 23.66 -11.47
CA CYS A 128 10.80 24.43 -12.29
C CYS A 128 11.52 25.48 -13.17
N SER A 129 12.67 25.14 -13.74
CA SER A 129 13.51 26.10 -14.48
C SER A 129 12.84 26.64 -15.75
N THR A 130 11.93 25.86 -16.34
CA THR A 130 11.16 26.26 -17.53
C THR A 130 9.75 26.75 -17.23
N GLY A 131 9.39 26.94 -15.95
CA GLY A 131 8.02 27.30 -15.55
C GLY A 131 6.98 26.21 -15.81
N THR A 132 7.41 24.95 -15.98
CA THR A 132 6.52 23.81 -16.22
C THR A 132 6.70 22.78 -15.10
N PRO A 133 5.60 22.30 -14.47
CA PRO A 133 5.67 21.25 -13.48
C PRO A 133 6.39 19.99 -13.98
N LEU A 134 7.07 19.32 -13.07
CA LEU A 134 7.78 18.08 -13.38
C LEU A 134 6.78 16.94 -13.57
N VAL A 135 6.79 16.33 -14.75
CA VAL A 135 6.05 15.10 -15.05
C VAL A 135 7.00 13.93 -14.89
N ILE A 136 6.62 12.93 -14.10
CA ILE A 136 7.47 11.78 -13.79
C ILE A 136 6.77 10.45 -14.05
N GLN A 137 7.60 9.43 -14.25
CA GLN A 137 7.25 8.04 -13.97
C GLN A 137 8.09 7.58 -12.79
N GLU A 138 7.49 7.00 -11.77
CA GLU A 138 8.18 6.54 -10.57
C GLU A 138 8.03 5.02 -10.41
N GLN A 139 9.12 4.37 -10.02
CA GLN A 139 9.12 2.97 -9.59
C GLN A 139 9.29 2.91 -8.08
N ILE A 140 8.27 2.42 -7.39
CA ILE A 140 8.31 2.11 -5.95
C ILE A 140 8.73 0.65 -5.77
N ASN A 141 9.76 0.41 -4.98
CA ASN A 141 10.31 -0.90 -4.64
C ASN A 141 9.97 -1.23 -3.17
N LEU A 142 8.87 -1.94 -2.95
CA LEU A 142 8.45 -2.40 -1.64
C LEU A 142 9.38 -3.48 -1.11
N VAL A 143 9.92 -3.28 0.09
CA VAL A 143 10.95 -4.14 0.69
C VAL A 143 10.54 -4.71 2.04
N LYS A 144 9.53 -4.13 2.70
CA LYS A 144 9.05 -4.63 4.00
C LYS A 144 7.60 -4.29 4.27
N GLY A 145 6.87 -5.26 4.81
CA GLY A 145 5.52 -5.07 5.34
C GLY A 145 5.42 -5.42 6.83
N THR A 146 4.35 -4.99 7.47
CA THR A 146 3.96 -5.40 8.84
C THR A 146 2.48 -5.76 8.88
N GLY A 147 2.00 -6.28 10.02
CA GLY A 147 0.60 -6.67 10.18
C GLY A 147 0.19 -7.73 9.17
N GLN A 148 -0.95 -7.53 8.50
CA GLN A 148 -1.47 -8.44 7.47
C GLN A 148 -0.61 -8.56 6.21
N TYR A 149 0.43 -7.73 6.08
CA TYR A 149 1.40 -7.74 4.98
C TYR A 149 2.81 -8.09 5.44
N SER A 150 2.95 -8.67 6.64
CA SER A 150 4.25 -9.03 7.23
C SER A 150 5.03 -10.09 6.44
N ASN A 151 4.34 -10.84 5.58
CA ASN A 151 4.91 -11.83 4.68
C ASN A 151 5.26 -11.26 3.29
N LEU A 152 5.36 -9.93 3.14
CA LEU A 152 5.86 -9.32 1.92
C LEU A 152 7.28 -9.84 1.63
N SER A 153 7.46 -10.49 0.48
CA SER A 153 8.75 -11.00 -0.01
C SER A 153 9.44 -9.92 -0.86
N GLU A 154 8.72 -9.37 -1.83
CA GLU A 154 9.18 -8.30 -2.71
C GLU A 154 7.99 -7.53 -3.30
N GLY A 155 8.23 -6.32 -3.80
CA GLY A 155 7.23 -5.67 -4.62
C GLY A 155 7.76 -4.50 -5.44
N THR A 156 7.17 -4.33 -6.62
CA THR A 156 7.40 -3.18 -7.49
C THR A 156 6.05 -2.61 -7.92
N ILE A 157 5.92 -1.29 -7.87
CA ILE A 157 4.73 -0.56 -8.33
C ILE A 157 5.18 0.59 -9.21
N MET A 158 4.59 0.71 -10.40
CA MET A 158 4.85 1.84 -11.29
C MET A 158 3.76 2.90 -11.16
N LEU A 159 4.19 4.15 -11.03
CA LEU A 159 3.36 5.34 -10.95
C LEU A 159 3.70 6.31 -12.08
N ASN A 160 2.72 7.08 -12.54
CA ASN A 160 2.92 8.25 -13.39
C ASN A 160 2.23 9.46 -12.77
N GLY A 161 2.82 10.64 -12.88
CA GLY A 161 2.17 11.81 -12.27
C GLY A 161 2.90 13.12 -12.46
N VAL A 162 2.37 14.12 -11.76
CA VAL A 162 2.88 15.49 -11.77
C VAL A 162 3.32 15.86 -10.37
N ILE A 163 4.56 16.34 -10.27
CA ILE A 163 5.12 16.98 -9.10
C ILE A 163 4.99 18.49 -9.34
N ASN A 164 4.10 19.18 -8.61
CA ASN A 164 3.90 20.61 -8.81
C ASN A 164 4.89 21.44 -7.98
N ASN A 165 6.12 21.51 -8.47
CA ASN A 165 7.22 22.24 -7.88
C ASN A 165 7.34 23.70 -8.38
N CYS A 166 6.32 24.23 -9.06
CA CYS A 166 6.33 25.56 -9.67
C CYS A 166 5.57 26.60 -8.82
N PRO A 167 6.24 27.60 -8.22
CA PRO A 167 5.59 28.56 -7.30
C PRO A 167 4.46 29.41 -7.91
N GLY A 168 4.42 29.54 -9.24
CA GLY A 168 3.40 30.30 -9.96
C GLY A 168 2.10 29.53 -10.23
N GLU A 169 2.06 28.23 -9.96
CA GLU A 169 0.91 27.37 -10.22
C GLU A 169 -0.04 27.30 -9.02
N SER A 170 -1.35 27.19 -9.28
CA SER A 170 -2.39 27.18 -8.24
C SER A 170 -2.28 26.03 -7.24
N ASP A 171 -1.62 24.95 -7.65
CA ASP A 171 -1.42 23.73 -6.88
C ASP A 171 0.05 23.54 -6.50
N PHE A 172 0.82 24.63 -6.35
CA PHE A 172 2.21 24.56 -5.90
C PHE A 172 2.36 23.72 -4.61
N GLY A 173 3.35 22.84 -4.62
CA GLY A 173 3.64 21.88 -3.57
C GLY A 173 2.78 20.62 -3.60
N LYS A 174 1.70 20.56 -4.41
CA LYS A 174 0.84 19.38 -4.52
C LYS A 174 1.36 18.43 -5.58
N ASN A 175 1.34 17.14 -5.27
CA ASN A 175 1.76 16.09 -6.19
C ASN A 175 0.62 15.09 -6.35
N VAL A 176 0.37 14.68 -7.59
CA VAL A 176 -0.67 13.71 -7.92
C VAL A 176 -0.07 12.67 -8.85
N LEU A 177 -0.02 11.44 -8.37
CA LEU A 177 0.44 10.29 -9.12
C LEU A 177 -0.66 9.22 -9.20
N GLU A 178 -0.70 8.51 -10.31
CA GLU A 178 -1.61 7.42 -10.59
C GLU A 178 -0.82 6.13 -10.82
N ILE A 179 -1.44 5.00 -10.46
CA ILE A 179 -0.88 3.68 -10.77
C ILE A 179 -0.96 3.43 -12.27
N ILE A 180 0.16 2.98 -12.85
CA ILE A 180 0.17 2.43 -14.20
C ILE A 180 -0.33 0.98 -14.13
N PRO A 181 -1.51 0.64 -14.69
CA PRO A 181 -2.09 -0.68 -14.50
C PRO A 181 -1.22 -1.80 -15.08
N PHE A 182 -1.15 -2.90 -14.33
CA PHE A 182 -0.44 -4.13 -14.66
C PHE A 182 1.08 -3.98 -14.82
N GLN A 183 1.66 -2.87 -14.38
CA GLN A 183 3.11 -2.68 -14.35
C GLN A 183 3.65 -2.83 -12.93
N GLY A 184 4.54 -3.80 -12.77
CA GLY A 184 5.04 -4.24 -11.46
C GLY A 184 4.20 -5.38 -10.87
N SER A 185 4.62 -5.84 -9.69
CA SER A 185 4.00 -6.94 -8.96
C SER A 185 4.41 -6.89 -7.49
N VAL A 186 3.54 -7.36 -6.60
CA VAL A 186 3.80 -7.45 -5.16
C VAL A 186 3.57 -8.89 -4.72
N THR A 187 4.58 -9.53 -4.14
CA THR A 187 4.56 -10.96 -3.77
C THR A 187 4.59 -11.13 -2.26
N PHE A 188 3.68 -11.97 -1.75
CA PHE A 188 3.55 -12.30 -0.34
C PHE A 188 3.70 -13.81 -0.12
N GLU A 189 4.63 -14.23 0.74
CA GLU A 189 5.01 -15.64 0.97
C GLU A 189 4.78 -16.08 2.40
#